data_AF-A0A4Q3VWX7-F1
#
_entry.id   AF-A0A4Q3VWX7-F1
#
_cell.length_a   1.000
_cell.length_b   1.000
_cell.length_c   1.000
_cell.angle_alpha   90.00
_cell.angle_beta   90.00
_cell.angle_gamma   90.00
#
_symmetry.space_group_name_H-M   'P 1'
#
loop_
_entity.id
_entity.type
_entity.pdbx_description
1 polymer ?
#
loop_
_entity_poly.entity_id
_entity_poly.type
_entity_poly.pdbx_seq_one_letter_code
_entity_poly.pdbx_strand_id
1 'polypeptide(L)' 'MNVQIQTVHFDADEKLLEHVQKRLDKLKTFHDKITGVEVYLRLENLSHKVKDKVAEIKVSIPKKSLFAKHESKVFEES' A
#
# COMPACT_ATOMS: atom_id res chain seq x y z
N MET A 1 0.86 11.30 11.80
CA MET A 1 1.15 10.41 10.65
C MET A 1 0.34 10.86 9.46
N ASN A 2 1.00 11.38 8.42
CA ASN A 2 0.36 11.63 7.13
C ASN A 2 0.27 10.31 6.35
N VAL A 3 -0.94 9.94 5.93
CA VAL A 3 -1.17 8.77 5.08
C VAL A 3 -1.58 9.27 3.71
N GLN A 4 -0.86 8.89 2.67
CA GLN A 4 -1.26 9.13 1.29
C GLN A 4 -1.43 7.79 0.59
N ILE A 5 -2.58 7.60 -0.03
CA ILE A 5 -2.87 6.43 -0.85
C ILE A 5 -2.99 6.93 -2.29
N GLN A 6 -2.22 6.33 -3.17
CA GLN A 6 -2.13 6.67 -4.59
C GLN A 6 -2.45 5.40 -5.38
N THR A 7 -3.44 5.47 -6.27
CA THR A 7 -3.78 4.37 -7.17
C THR A 7 -3.36 4.74 -8.58
N VAL A 8 -2.69 3.82 -9.27
CA VAL A 8 -2.13 4.05 -10.60
C VAL A 8 -2.74 3.04 -11.56
N HIS A 9 -3.34 3.55 -12.65
CA HIS A 9 -4.06 2.76 -13.67
C HIS A 9 -5.34 2.06 -13.21
N PHE A 10 -5.85 2.33 -12.00
CA PHE A 10 -7.14 1.83 -11.55
C PHE A 10 -7.78 2.71 -10.46
N ASP A 11 -9.08 2.52 -10.30
CA ASP A 11 -9.86 3.10 -9.22
C ASP A 11 -9.97 2.07 -8.09
N ALA A 12 -9.54 2.43 -6.88
CA ALA A 12 -9.60 1.51 -5.74
C ALA A 12 -11.00 1.50 -5.14
N ASP A 13 -11.59 0.31 -5.05
CA ASP A 13 -12.82 0.10 -4.29
C ASP A 13 -12.67 0.50 -2.81
N GLU A 14 -13.77 0.96 -2.23
CA GLU A 14 -13.85 1.36 -0.82
C GLU A 14 -13.36 0.25 0.13
N LYS A 15 -13.71 -1.00 -0.16
CA LYS A 15 -13.27 -2.18 0.60
C LYS A 15 -11.74 -2.33 0.63
N LEU A 16 -11.07 -2.00 -0.47
CA LEU A 16 -9.60 -2.06 -0.55
C LEU A 16 -8.96 -0.94 0.26
N LEU A 17 -9.52 0.27 0.14
CA LEU A 17 -9.10 1.41 0.95
C LEU A 17 -9.25 1.13 2.44
N GLU A 18 -10.39 0.57 2.87
CA GLU A 18 -10.60 0.13 4.26
C GLU A 18 -9.60 -0.94 4.69
N HIS A 19 -9.28 -1.91 3.82
CA HIS A 19 -8.30 -2.95 4.13
C HIS A 19 -6.91 -2.34 4.39
N VAL A 20 -6.45 -1.46 3.49
CA VAL A 20 -5.18 -0.74 3.64
C VAL A 20 -5.19 0.13 4.89
N GLN A 21 -6.28 0.86 5.13
CA GLN A 21 -6.42 1.71 6.32
C GLN A 21 -6.30 0.89 7.62
N LYS A 22 -6.97 -0.28 7.71
CA LYS A 22 -6.86 -1.19 8.86
C LYS A 22 -5.43 -1.70 9.07
N ARG A 23 -4.70 -2.03 8.00
CA ARG A 23 -3.30 -2.47 8.09
C ARG A 23 -2.39 -1.34 8.57
N LEU A 24 -2.57 -0.13 8.05
CA LEU A 24 -1.84 1.06 8.47
C LEU A 24 -2.12 1.42 9.94
N ASP A 25 -3.36 1.26 10.38
CA ASP A 25 -3.75 1.51 11.76
C ASP A 25 -3.03 0.56 12.73
N LYS A 26 -2.95 -0.74 12.38
CA LYS A 26 -2.12 -1.70 13.12
C LYS A 26 -0.65 -1.28 13.15
N LEU A 27 -0.12 -0.80 12.02
CA LEU A 27 1.29 -0.37 11.92
C LEU A 27 1.59 0.80 12.87
N LYS A 28 0.65 1.72 13.07
CA LYS A 28 0.75 2.82 14.06
C LYS A 28 0.93 2.28 15.47
N THR A 29 0.15 1.25 15.83
CA THR A 29 0.22 0.64 17.18
C THR A 29 1.58 0.06 17.51
N PHE A 30 2.32 -0.44 16.52
CA PHE A 30 3.67 -1.01 16.73
C PHE A 30 4.79 0.03 16.62
N HIS A 31 4.59 1.12 15.88
CA HIS A 31 5.61 2.14 15.66
C HIS A 31 5.02 3.56 15.81
N ASP A 32 5.12 4.08 17.04
CA ASP A 32 4.64 5.44 17.38
C ASP A 32 5.41 6.57 16.67
N LYS A 33 6.61 6.26 16.15
CA LYS A 33 7.50 7.22 15.49
C LYS A 33 7.28 7.32 13.98
N ILE A 34 6.11 6.98 13.45
CA ILE A 34 5.86 7.11 12.01
C ILE A 34 5.52 8.56 11.65
N THR A 35 6.43 9.21 10.93
CA THR A 35 6.25 10.59 10.42
C THR A 35 5.27 10.61 9.26
N GLY A 36 5.35 9.64 8.35
CA GLY A 36 4.45 9.54 7.21
C GLY A 36 4.47 8.17 6.55
N VAL A 37 3.38 7.82 5.86
CA VAL A 37 3.26 6.62 5.05
C VAL A 37 2.67 6.97 3.71
N GLU A 38 3.30 6.48 2.65
CA GLU A 38 2.81 6.58 1.29
C GLU A 38 2.55 5.15 0.79
N VAL A 39 1.34 4.91 0.31
CA VAL A 39 0.92 3.64 -0.27
C VAL A 39 0.64 3.87 -1.74
N TYR A 40 1.33 3.13 -2.59
CA TYR A 40 1.14 3.14 -4.04
C TYR A 40 0.56 1.78 -4.45
N LEU A 41 -0.63 1.81 -5.04
CA LEU A 41 -1.26 0.63 -5.60
C LEU A 41 -1.20 0.77 -7.12
N ARG A 42 -0.63 -0.21 -7.81
CA ARG A 42 -0.53 -0.22 -9.27
C ARG A 42 -1.07 -1.53 -9.83
N LEU A 43 -1.60 -1.45 -11.04
CA LEU A 43 -2.01 -2.60 -11.83
C LEU A 43 -1.09 -2.71 -13.06
N GLU A 44 -0.23 -3.73 -13.10
CA GLU A 44 0.57 -4.07 -14.27
C GLU A 44 -0.16 -5.08 -15.15
N ASN A 45 -0.23 -4.79 -16.46
CA ASN A 45 -0.74 -5.74 -17.46
C ASN A 45 0.46 -6.46 -18.08
N LEU A 46 0.94 -7.52 -17.43
CA LEU A 46 2.07 -8.30 -17.94
C LEU A 46 1.70 -9.14 -19.18
N SER A 47 0.40 -9.36 -19.43
CA SER A 47 -0.17 -9.88 -20.68
C SER A 47 -1.69 -9.81 -20.56
N HIS A 48 -2.41 -9.64 -21.68
CA HIS A 48 -3.88 -9.41 -21.82
C HIS A 48 -4.86 -10.26 -20.94
N LYS A 49 -4.40 -11.18 -20.11
CA LYS A 49 -5.19 -12.02 -19.20
C LYS A 49 -4.83 -11.93 -17.72
N VAL A 50 -3.64 -11.46 -17.35
CA VAL A 50 -3.19 -11.43 -15.95
C VAL A 50 -2.82 -10.00 -15.58
N LYS A 51 -3.57 -9.47 -14.62
CA LYS A 51 -3.32 -8.18 -14.00
C LYS A 51 -2.56 -8.42 -12.70
N ASP A 52 -1.29 -8.10 -12.66
CA ASP A 52 -0.50 -8.17 -11.43
C ASP A 52 -0.74 -6.90 -10.63
N LYS A 53 -1.07 -7.11 -9.36
CA LYS A 53 -1.44 -6.09 -8.40
C LYS A 53 -0.20 -5.80 -7.57
N VAL A 54 0.39 -4.63 -7.79
CA VAL A 54 1.60 -4.19 -7.10
C VAL A 54 1.20 -3.22 -6.01
N ALA A 55 1.52 -3.55 -4.76
CA ALA A 55 1.37 -2.69 -3.60
C ALA A 55 2.74 -2.29 -3.08
N GLU A 56 3.02 -1.00 -3.06
CA GLU A 56 4.23 -0.44 -2.48
C GLU A 56 3.87 0.44 -1.31
N ILE A 57 4.60 0.27 -0.22
CA ILE A 57 4.39 0.98 1.03
C ILE A 57 5.72 1.58 1.44
N LYS A 58 5.77 2.90 1.51
CA LYS A 58 6.91 3.66 1.97
C LYS A 58 6.58 4.28 3.31
N VAL A 59 7.33 3.90 4.34
CA VAL A 59 7.13 4.38 5.70
C VAL A 59 8.32 5.24 6.09
N SER A 60 8.05 6.51 6.36
CA SER A 60 9.07 7.46 6.83
C SER A 60 9.03 7.54 8.34
N ILE A 61 10.15 7.19 8.97
CA ILE A 61 10.39 7.34 10.41
C ILE A 61 11.57 8.30 10.64
N PRO A 62 11.69 8.94 11.82
CA PRO A 62 12.84 9.77 12.14
C PRO A 62 14.14 9.00 11.91
N LYS A 63 15.02 9.59 11.10
CA LYS A 63 16.36 9.06 10.73
C LYS A 63 16.38 7.84 9.80
N LYS A 64 15.24 7.27 9.38
CA LYS A 64 15.20 6.14 8.44
C LYS A 64 13.93 6.13 7.57
N SER A 65 14.04 5.61 6.36
CA SER A 65 12.89 5.30 5.51
C SER A 65 12.84 3.79 5.29
N LEU A 66 11.68 3.21 5.51
CA LEU A 66 11.38 1.82 5.20
C LEU A 66 10.59 1.78 3.90
N PHE A 67 10.88 0.79 3.07
CA PHE A 67 10.18 0.56 1.82
C PHE A 67 9.86 -0.93 1.71
N ALA A 68 8.61 -1.23 1.37
CA ALA A 68 8.13 -2.56 1.09
C ALA A 68 7.41 -2.55 -0.26
N LYS A 69 7.74 -3.50 -1.14
CA LYS A 69 7.03 -3.76 -2.38
C LYS A 69 6.49 -5.18 -2.31
N HIS A 70 5.23 -5.36 -2.67
CA HIS A 70 4.60 -6.65 -2.81
C HIS A 70 3.88 -6.72 -4.16
N GLU A 71 4.03 -7.83 -4.87
CA GLU A 71 3.31 -8.12 -6.11
C GLU A 71 2.47 -9.38 -5.90
N SER A 72 1.18 -9.30 -6.24
CA SER A 72 0.22 -10.39 -6.03
C SER A 72 -0.77 -10.45 -7.18
N LYS A 73 -1.40 -11.62 -7.36
CA LYS A 73 -2.49 -11.79 -8.35
C LYS A 73 -3.86 -11.38 -7.80
N VAL A 74 -4.00 -11.27 -6.48
CA VAL A 74 -5.24 -10.90 -5.78
C VAL A 74 -4.92 -9.86 -4.71
N PHE A 75 -5.66 -8.75 -4.65
CA PHE A 75 -5.43 -7.67 -3.67
C PHE A 75 -5.83 -8.11 -2.25
N GLU A 76 -6.71 -9.10 -2.11
CA GLU A 76 -7.24 -9.55 -0.81
C GLU A 76 -6.33 -10.56 -0.08
N GLU A 77 -5.26 -11.05 -0.71
CA GLU A 77 -4.27 -11.94 -0.08
C GLU A 77 -3.04 -11.19 0.49
N SER A 78 -2.98 -9.85 0.37
CA SER A 78 -1.83 -9.03 0.80
C SER A 78 -2.21 -7.99 1.85
#